data_AF-A0A3S1ML83-F1
#
_entry.id   AF-A0A3S1ML83-F1
#
_cell.length_a   1.000
_cell.length_b   1.000
_cell.length_c   1.000
_cell.angle_alpha   90.00
_cell.angle_beta   90.00
_cell.angle_gamma   90.00
#
_symmetry.space_group_name_H-M   'P 1'
#
loop_
_entity.id
_entity.type
_entity.pdbx_description
1 polymer ?
#
loop_
_entity_poly.entity_id
_entity_poly.type
_entity_poly.pdbx_seq_one_letter_code
_entity_poly.pdbx_strand_id
1 'polypeptide(L)'
;ELRATEGDALAARLHVLPDFHGNRSPLADPHAVGVVSGLTLDSSFDSLCKLYWRTAVGIALGVRHVLEALNENGYLIDTLHVTGGHTKNPLLMELYADATGCTVIEPLADEAVLLGTGMVAATAAGLYPGLNAACMAMQQG
;
A
#
# COMPACT_ATOMS: atom_id res chain seq x y z
N GLU A 1 -2.59 12.66 -17.04
CA GLU A 1 -2.65 14.03 -17.61
C GLU A 1 -2.31 15.09 -16.57
N LEU A 2 -3.13 15.29 -15.52
CA LEU A 2 -2.86 16.29 -14.48
C LEU A 2 -1.46 16.21 -13.85
N ARG A 3 -0.97 15.00 -13.53
CA ARG A 3 0.41 14.78 -13.03
C ARG A 3 1.48 15.25 -14.03
N ALA A 4 1.25 15.07 -15.33
CA ALA A 4 2.20 15.46 -16.37
C ALA A 4 2.18 16.98 -16.61
N THR A 5 1.02 17.62 -16.48
CA THR A 5 0.86 19.06 -16.72
C THR A 5 1.21 19.91 -15.51
N GLU A 6 0.86 19.47 -14.30
CA GLU A 6 1.07 20.23 -13.06
C GLU A 6 2.35 19.81 -12.31
N GLY A 7 2.91 18.63 -12.59
CA GLY A 7 4.12 18.12 -11.95
C GLY A 7 4.03 18.13 -10.42
N ASP A 8 5.10 18.63 -9.78
CA ASP A 8 5.20 18.73 -8.31
C ASP A 8 4.18 19.69 -7.70
N ALA A 9 3.60 20.61 -8.49
CA ALA A 9 2.59 21.54 -8.00
C ALA A 9 1.19 20.90 -7.89
N LEU A 10 1.00 19.69 -8.43
CA LEU A 10 -0.30 19.02 -8.44
C LEU A 10 -0.85 18.88 -7.02
N ALA A 11 -1.98 19.55 -6.79
CA ALA A 11 -2.72 19.50 -5.52
C ALA A 11 -1.87 19.84 -4.29
N ALA A 12 -0.85 20.71 -4.44
CA ALA A 12 0.14 21.00 -3.39
C ALA A 12 -0.43 21.52 -2.07
N ARG A 13 -1.64 22.11 -2.09
CA ARG A 13 -2.33 22.64 -0.91
C ARG A 13 -3.39 21.70 -0.31
N LEU A 14 -3.65 20.57 -0.95
CA LEU A 14 -4.68 19.61 -0.56
C LEU A 14 -4.04 18.46 0.20
N HIS A 15 -4.51 18.15 1.40
CA HIS A 15 -3.98 17.05 2.20
C HIS A 15 -5.11 16.16 2.70
N VAL A 16 -4.83 14.85 2.76
CA VAL A 16 -5.76 13.84 3.25
C VAL A 16 -5.05 13.05 4.35
N LEU A 17 -5.57 13.13 5.58
CA LEU A 17 -5.27 12.20 6.65
C LEU A 17 -6.28 11.04 6.54
N PRO A 18 -5.85 9.81 6.20
CA PRO A 18 -6.76 8.75 5.78
C PRO A 18 -7.40 7.95 6.94
N ASP A 19 -7.30 8.41 8.19
CA ASP A 19 -7.81 7.73 9.39
C ASP A 19 -9.36 7.81 9.51
N PHE A 20 -10.09 7.61 8.41
CA PHE A 20 -11.56 7.66 8.36
C PHE A 20 -12.23 6.56 9.19
N HIS A 21 -11.49 5.53 9.58
CA HIS A 21 -11.95 4.43 10.42
C HIS A 21 -11.00 4.16 11.60
N GLY A 22 -10.47 5.24 12.19
CA GLY A 22 -9.41 5.17 13.17
C GLY A 22 -8.05 4.85 12.54
N ASN A 23 -7.00 4.94 13.36
CA ASN A 23 -5.66 4.54 13.00
C ASN A 23 -5.32 3.21 13.67
N ARG A 24 -5.24 2.14 12.88
CA ARG A 24 -4.83 0.82 13.42
C ARG A 24 -3.35 0.82 13.80
N SER A 25 -2.50 1.36 12.95
CA SER A 25 -1.05 1.34 13.11
C SER A 25 -0.44 2.58 12.45
N PRO A 26 0.64 3.13 13.03
CA PRO A 26 1.28 2.69 14.27
C PRO A 26 0.62 3.23 15.55
N LEU A 27 -0.36 4.14 15.45
CA LEU A 27 -0.87 4.88 16.62
C LEU A 27 -1.86 4.08 17.47
N ALA A 28 -2.49 3.04 16.90
CA ALA A 28 -3.47 2.20 17.59
C ALA A 28 -4.61 3.01 18.26
N ASP A 29 -5.08 4.05 17.57
CA ASP A 29 -6.14 4.92 18.02
C ASP A 29 -7.43 4.69 17.21
N PRO A 30 -8.41 3.93 17.75
CA PRO A 30 -9.68 3.71 17.07
C PRO A 30 -10.59 4.96 17.03
N HIS A 31 -10.24 6.02 17.77
CA HIS A 31 -10.99 7.28 17.81
C HIS A 31 -10.42 8.36 16.89
N ALA A 32 -9.29 8.10 16.23
CA ALA A 32 -8.76 8.99 15.21
C ALA A 32 -9.78 9.19 14.08
N VAL A 33 -9.78 10.38 13.49
CA VAL A 33 -10.71 10.77 12.44
C VAL A 33 -9.98 11.29 11.22
N GLY A 34 -10.49 10.95 10.04
CA GLY A 34 -9.96 11.43 8.78
C GLY A 34 -10.12 12.94 8.62
N VAL A 35 -9.16 13.57 7.96
CA VAL A 35 -9.17 15.01 7.70
C VAL A 35 -8.89 15.24 6.22
N VAL A 36 -9.68 16.10 5.60
CA VAL A 36 -9.37 16.66 4.27
C VAL A 36 -9.20 18.17 4.43
N SER A 37 -8.01 18.68 4.11
CA SER A 37 -7.69 20.11 4.23
C SER A 37 -7.28 20.69 2.88
N GLY A 38 -7.51 21.99 2.69
CA GLY A 38 -7.16 22.68 1.44
C GLY A 38 -8.20 22.59 0.33
N LEU A 39 -9.44 22.23 0.67
CA LEU A 39 -10.57 22.28 -0.26
C LEU A 39 -10.83 23.72 -0.73
N THR A 40 -11.29 23.82 -1.97
CA THR A 40 -11.78 25.08 -2.57
C THR A 40 -13.24 24.91 -2.99
N LEU A 41 -13.84 25.92 -3.61
CA LEU A 41 -15.18 25.80 -4.18
C LEU A 41 -15.22 25.04 -5.52
N ASP A 42 -14.07 24.58 -6.03
CA ASP A 42 -13.98 23.81 -7.26
C ASP A 42 -14.57 22.40 -7.10
N SER A 43 -15.62 22.12 -7.86
CA SER A 43 -16.31 20.83 -7.93
C SER A 43 -16.15 20.13 -9.29
N SER A 44 -15.15 20.52 -10.08
CA SER A 44 -14.82 19.88 -11.34
C SER A 44 -14.34 18.44 -11.18
N PHE A 45 -14.30 17.70 -12.29
CA PHE A 45 -13.70 16.38 -12.33
C PHE A 45 -12.20 16.42 -11.97
N ASP A 46 -11.48 17.49 -12.35
CA ASP A 46 -10.08 17.67 -11.98
C ASP A 46 -9.90 17.83 -10.47
N SER A 47 -10.81 18.55 -9.79
CA SER A 47 -10.84 18.65 -8.34
C SER A 47 -11.02 17.27 -7.69
N LEU A 48 -11.91 16.44 -8.23
CA LEU A 48 -12.07 15.05 -7.78
C LEU A 48 -10.81 14.20 -8.02
N CYS A 49 -10.16 14.33 -9.19
CA CYS A 49 -8.90 13.64 -9.47
C CYS A 49 -7.77 14.08 -8.52
N LYS A 50 -7.71 15.37 -8.16
CA LYS A 50 -6.75 15.90 -7.18
C LYS A 50 -7.00 15.32 -5.78
N LEU A 51 -8.26 15.20 -5.37
CA LEU A 51 -8.63 14.56 -4.10
C LEU A 51 -8.27 13.07 -4.10
N TYR A 52 -8.55 12.35 -5.19
CA TYR A 52 -8.17 10.95 -5.36
C TYR A 52 -6.65 10.77 -5.26
N TRP A 53 -5.87 11.59 -5.99
CA TRP A 53 -4.41 11.61 -5.93
C TRP A 53 -3.90 11.83 -4.51
N ARG A 54 -4.40 12.83 -3.80
CA ARG A 54 -3.96 13.13 -2.42
C ARG A 54 -4.41 12.06 -1.42
N THR A 55 -5.51 11.37 -1.68
CA THR A 55 -5.92 10.19 -0.91
C THR A 55 -4.94 9.03 -1.13
N ALA A 56 -4.56 8.76 -2.38
CA ALA A 56 -3.56 7.73 -2.70
C ALA A 56 -2.20 8.03 -2.06
N VAL A 57 -1.76 9.29 -2.09
CA VAL A 57 -0.56 9.76 -1.37
C VAL A 57 -0.70 9.53 0.14
N GLY A 58 -1.87 9.84 0.73
CA GLY A 58 -2.14 9.58 2.14
C GLY A 58 -2.00 8.10 2.52
N ILE A 59 -2.50 7.19 1.69
CA ILE A 59 -2.33 5.74 1.87
C ILE A 59 -0.85 5.35 1.86
N ALA A 60 -0.09 5.81 0.86
CA ALA A 60 1.33 5.49 0.73
C ALA A 60 2.17 6.04 1.91
N LEU A 61 1.87 7.26 2.37
CA LEU A 61 2.49 7.84 3.56
C LEU A 61 2.10 7.10 4.84
N GLY A 62 0.87 6.57 4.92
CA GLY A 62 0.47 5.68 6.01
C GLY A 62 1.31 4.40 6.07
N VAL A 63 1.58 3.78 4.91
CA VAL A 63 2.50 2.62 4.82
C VAL A 63 3.90 3.01 5.26
N ARG A 64 4.42 4.15 4.78
CA ARG A 64 5.73 4.67 5.20
C ARG A 64 5.81 4.84 6.73
N HIS A 65 4.79 5.43 7.36
CA HIS A 65 4.76 5.63 8.81
C HIS A 65 4.79 4.30 9.57
N VAL A 66 4.12 3.26 9.07
CA VAL A 66 4.22 1.90 9.65
C VAL A 66 5.63 1.32 9.49
N LEU A 67 6.25 1.47 8.31
CA LEU A 67 7.60 0.96 8.06
C LEU A 67 8.66 1.67 8.91
N GLU A 68 8.56 2.99 9.04
CA GLU A 68 9.44 3.79 9.91
C GLU A 68 9.31 3.31 11.37
N ALA A 69 8.08 3.15 11.89
CA ALA A 69 7.86 2.64 13.23
C ALA A 69 8.42 1.21 13.42
N LEU A 70 8.32 0.33 12.42
CA LEU A 70 8.93 -1.00 12.48
C LEU A 70 10.47 -0.91 12.50
N ASN A 71 11.06 -0.11 11.62
CA ASN A 71 12.51 0.04 11.54
C ASN A 71 13.11 0.67 12.81
N GLU A 72 12.40 1.59 13.45
CA GLU A 72 12.75 2.12 14.78
C GLU A 72 12.75 1.03 15.87
N ASN A 73 12.02 -0.07 15.67
CA ASN A 73 11.96 -1.23 16.56
C ASN A 73 12.89 -2.38 16.12
N GLY A 74 13.93 -2.09 15.34
CA GLY A 74 15.02 -3.03 15.03
C GLY A 74 14.84 -3.85 13.76
N TYR A 75 13.81 -3.54 12.97
CA TYR A 75 13.70 -4.09 11.61
C TYR A 75 14.56 -3.27 10.62
N LEU A 76 14.87 -3.88 9.48
CA LEU A 76 15.58 -3.25 8.36
C LEU A 76 14.80 -3.52 7.06
N ILE A 77 13.57 -3.02 7.01
CA ILE A 77 12.68 -3.26 5.87
C ILE A 77 13.08 -2.33 4.72
N ASP A 78 13.44 -2.94 3.59
CA ASP A 78 13.79 -2.26 2.33
C ASP A 78 12.94 -2.74 1.14
N THR A 79 12.06 -3.72 1.36
CA THR A 79 11.31 -4.40 0.29
C THR A 79 9.85 -4.61 0.73
N LEU A 80 8.91 -4.28 -0.14
CA LEU A 80 7.47 -4.41 0.07
C LEU A 80 6.88 -5.38 -0.95
N HIS A 81 6.42 -6.54 -0.50
CA HIS A 81 5.61 -7.45 -1.32
C HIS A 81 4.14 -7.04 -1.22
N VAL A 82 3.53 -6.61 -2.34
CA VAL A 82 2.16 -6.10 -2.36
C VAL A 82 1.25 -7.10 -3.06
N THR A 83 0.12 -7.43 -2.44
CA THR A 83 -0.91 -8.33 -2.99
C THR A 83 -2.29 -7.69 -2.96
N GLY A 84 -3.22 -8.21 -3.74
CA GLY A 84 -4.63 -7.82 -3.70
C GLY A 84 -4.95 -6.62 -4.60
N GLY A 85 -6.10 -5.99 -4.38
CA GLY A 85 -6.67 -5.03 -5.35
C GLY A 85 -5.79 -3.81 -5.69
N HIS A 86 -4.85 -3.43 -4.83
CA HIS A 86 -3.97 -2.29 -5.08
C HIS A 86 -2.93 -2.55 -6.19
N THR A 87 -2.60 -3.81 -6.47
CA THR A 87 -1.66 -4.15 -7.55
C THR A 87 -2.23 -3.76 -8.92
N LYS A 88 -3.56 -3.77 -9.07
CA LYS A 88 -4.28 -3.32 -10.26
C LYS A 88 -4.30 -1.79 -10.44
N ASN A 89 -3.66 -1.03 -9.54
CA ASN A 89 -3.59 0.41 -9.58
C ASN A 89 -2.12 0.88 -9.72
N PRO A 90 -1.66 1.14 -10.96
CA PRO A 90 -0.27 1.56 -11.21
C PRO A 90 0.15 2.80 -10.43
N LEU A 91 -0.79 3.72 -10.16
CA LEU A 91 -0.55 4.94 -9.40
C LEU A 91 -0.13 4.64 -7.95
N LEU A 92 -0.84 3.71 -7.30
CA LEU A 92 -0.53 3.33 -5.91
C LEU A 92 0.79 2.58 -5.84
N MET A 93 1.07 1.70 -6.82
CA MET A 93 2.31 0.93 -6.87
C MET A 93 3.54 1.83 -6.99
N GLU A 94 3.47 2.86 -7.84
CA GLU A 94 4.50 3.90 -7.95
C GLU A 94 4.64 4.68 -6.63
N LEU A 95 3.53 5.15 -6.06
CA LEU A 95 3.52 5.92 -4.81
C LEU A 95 4.08 5.13 -3.62
N TYR A 96 3.87 3.82 -3.55
CA TYR A 96 4.50 3.01 -2.51
C TYR A 96 6.01 3.06 -2.60
N ALA A 97 6.58 2.89 -3.80
CA ALA A 97 8.03 2.97 -4.00
C ALA A 97 8.55 4.38 -3.65
N ASP A 98 7.89 5.43 -4.16
CA ASP A 98 8.30 6.82 -3.94
C ASP A 98 8.23 7.23 -2.46
N ALA A 99 7.13 6.91 -1.78
CA ALA A 99 6.90 7.35 -0.41
C ALA A 99 7.78 6.59 0.59
N THR A 100 7.96 5.28 0.39
CA THR A 100 8.65 4.40 1.34
C THR A 100 10.14 4.25 1.06
N GLY A 101 10.58 4.47 -0.19
CA GLY A 101 11.93 4.14 -0.64
C GLY A 101 12.21 2.64 -0.76
N CYS A 102 11.20 1.77 -0.59
CA CYS A 102 11.34 0.33 -0.69
C CYS A 102 11.29 -0.16 -2.14
N THR A 103 11.94 -1.30 -2.39
CA THR A 103 11.69 -2.11 -3.59
C THR A 103 10.27 -2.67 -3.50
N VAL A 104 9.39 -2.31 -4.43
CA VAL A 104 8.01 -2.81 -4.46
C VAL A 104 7.93 -4.01 -5.41
N ILE A 105 7.49 -5.15 -4.89
CA ILE A 105 7.36 -6.40 -5.65
C ILE A 105 5.88 -6.77 -5.78
N GLU A 106 5.43 -6.89 -7.03
CA GLU A 106 4.13 -7.44 -7.38
C GLU A 106 4.29 -8.93 -7.73
N PRO A 107 3.60 -9.85 -7.04
CA PRO A 107 3.64 -11.27 -7.36
C PRO A 107 2.88 -11.57 -8.66
N LEU A 108 3.35 -12.55 -9.43
CA LEU A 108 2.64 -13.00 -10.64
C LEU A 108 1.37 -13.81 -10.31
N ALA A 109 1.22 -14.27 -9.07
CA ALA A 109 0.05 -15.00 -8.63
C ALA A 109 -1.16 -14.05 -8.50
N ASP A 110 -2.17 -14.24 -9.34
CA ASP A 110 -3.43 -13.48 -9.29
C ASP A 110 -4.12 -13.58 -7.92
N GLU A 111 -4.00 -14.75 -7.26
CA GLU A 111 -4.71 -15.09 -6.02
C GLU A 111 -3.75 -15.54 -4.91
N ALA A 112 -2.95 -14.60 -4.39
CA ALA A 112 -1.93 -14.86 -3.37
C ALA A 112 -2.47 -15.58 -2.12
N VAL A 113 -3.70 -15.27 -1.68
CA VAL A 113 -4.34 -15.89 -0.50
C VAL A 113 -4.67 -17.36 -0.76
N LEU A 114 -5.25 -17.67 -1.94
CA LEU A 114 -5.58 -19.05 -2.30
C LEU A 114 -4.30 -19.88 -2.51
N LEU A 115 -3.28 -19.30 -3.14
CA LEU A 115 -1.98 -19.94 -3.31
C LEU A 115 -1.32 -20.27 -1.96
N GLY A 116 -1.29 -19.30 -1.03
CA GLY A 116 -0.76 -19.52 0.31
C GLY A 116 -1.53 -20.58 1.09
N THR A 117 -2.86 -20.63 0.94
CA THR A 117 -3.70 -21.69 1.53
C THR A 117 -3.31 -23.07 0.97
N GLY A 118 -3.09 -23.16 -0.34
CA GLY A 118 -2.60 -24.37 -0.99
C GLY A 118 -1.23 -24.83 -0.49
N MET A 119 -0.28 -23.90 -0.30
CA MET A 119 1.06 -24.19 0.24
C MET A 119 1.00 -24.79 1.65
N VAL A 120 0.14 -24.24 2.51
CA VAL A 120 -0.08 -24.77 3.87
C VAL A 120 -0.72 -26.16 3.81
N ALA A 121 -1.74 -26.35 2.97
CA ALA A 121 -2.40 -27.65 2.80
C ALA A 121 -1.44 -28.72 2.26
N ALA A 122 -0.62 -28.40 1.26
CA ALA A 122 0.37 -29.32 0.69
C ALA A 122 1.44 -29.73 1.71
N THR A 123 1.85 -28.79 2.57
CA THR A 123 2.74 -29.08 3.70
C THR A 123 2.10 -30.04 4.70
N ALA A 124 0.86 -29.76 5.12
CA ALA A 124 0.13 -30.61 6.06
C ALA A 124 -0.16 -32.02 5.51
N ALA A 125 -0.35 -32.15 4.19
CA ALA A 125 -0.51 -33.42 3.50
C ALA A 125 0.80 -34.20 3.31
N GLY A 126 1.95 -33.65 3.73
CA GLY A 126 3.26 -34.29 3.59
C GLY A 126 3.82 -34.29 2.15
N LEU A 127 3.25 -33.49 1.25
CA LEU A 127 3.75 -33.37 -0.14
C LEU A 127 5.08 -32.60 -0.20
N TYR A 128 5.31 -31.72 0.77
CA TYR A 128 6.57 -31.00 0.96
C TYR A 128 7.06 -31.15 2.40
N PRO A 129 8.38 -31.17 2.64
CA PRO A 129 8.97 -31.37 3.96
C PRO A 129 8.74 -30.20 4.94
N GLY A 130 8.22 -29.07 4.46
CA GLY A 130 7.91 -27.90 5.27
C GLY A 130 7.35 -26.74 4.44
N LEU A 131 6.82 -25.73 5.13
CA LEU A 131 6.15 -24.60 4.47
C LEU A 131 7.10 -23.84 3.54
N ASN A 132 8.36 -23.62 3.95
CA ASN A 132 9.35 -22.98 3.08
C ASN A 132 9.57 -23.75 1.78
N ALA A 133 9.62 -25.09 1.84
CA ALA A 133 9.78 -25.93 0.65
C ALA A 133 8.54 -25.87 -0.26
N ALA A 134 7.34 -25.85 0.34
CA ALA A 134 6.10 -25.65 -0.40
C ALA A 134 6.05 -24.26 -1.07
N CYS A 135 6.44 -23.20 -0.36
CA CYS A 135 6.49 -21.84 -0.90
C CYS A 135 7.43 -21.76 -2.12
N MET A 136 8.66 -22.28 -2.01
CA MET A 136 9.62 -22.27 -3.12
C MET A 136 9.16 -23.11 -4.31
N ALA A 137 8.52 -24.26 -4.08
CA ALA A 137 8.09 -25.16 -5.14
C ALA A 137 6.80 -24.70 -5.84
N MET A 138 5.95 -23.95 -5.12
CA MET A 138 4.63 -23.54 -5.60
C MET A 138 4.55 -22.05 -5.94
N GLN A 139 5.62 -21.27 -5.75
CA GLN A 139 5.64 -19.86 -6.14
C GLN A 139 5.34 -19.72 -7.64
N GLN A 140 4.54 -18.70 -7.98
CA GLN A 140 4.28 -18.32 -9.36
C GLN A 140 5.07 -17.03 -9.61
N GLY A 141 6.18 -17.15 -10.33
CA GLY A 141 7.17 -16.07 -10.53
C GLY A 141 8.26 -16.09 -9.49
#